data_AF-A0A966YUS1-F1
#
_entry.id   AF-A0A966YUS1-F1
#
_cell.length_a   1.000
_cell.length_b   1.000
_cell.length_c   1.000
_cell.angle_alpha   90.00
_cell.angle_beta   90.00
_cell.angle_gamma   90.00
#
_symmetry.space_group_name_H-M   'P 1'
#
loop_
_entity.id
_entity.type
_entity.pdbx_description
1 polymer ?
#
loop_
_entity_poly.entity_id
_entity_poly.type
_entity_poly.pdbx_seq_one_letter_code
_entity_poly.pdbx_strand_id
1 'polypeptide(L)' 'MKYDFIYLASQSPRRQELLSQIGVRFQLLLPTPEEDAESLELV' A
#
# COMPACT_ATOMS: atom_id res chain seq x y z
N MET A 1 -1.76 -1.17 18.29
CA MET A 1 -1.58 -1.80 16.96
C MET A 1 -0.13 -1.59 16.55
N LYS A 2 0.49 -2.55 15.85
CA LYS A 2 1.97 -2.64 15.77
C LYS A 2 2.63 -1.54 14.94
N TYR A 3 1.88 -0.78 14.13
CA TYR A 3 2.43 0.33 13.34
C TYR A 3 1.39 1.46 13.21
N ASP A 4 1.75 2.67 13.62
CA ASP A 4 0.91 3.88 13.51
C ASP A 4 1.04 4.56 12.13
N PHE A 5 2.01 4.12 11.32
CA PHE A 5 2.33 4.65 10.00
C PHE A 5 3.06 3.59 9.14
N ILE A 6 2.76 3.52 7.83
CA ILE A 6 3.47 2.66 6.87
C ILE A 6 3.69 3.37 5.51
N TYR A 7 4.66 2.87 4.73
CA TYR A 7 4.75 3.16 3.30
C TYR A 7 4.01 2.08 2.51
N LEU A 8 3.06 2.48 1.66
CA LEU A 8 2.28 1.59 0.82
C LEU A 8 2.89 1.52 -0.59
N ALA A 9 3.61 0.42 -0.87
CA ALA A 9 4.13 0.10 -2.19
C ALA A 9 3.08 -0.63 -3.04
N SER A 10 1.89 -0.03 -3.19
CA SER A 10 0.81 -0.55 -4.02
C SER A 10 -0.04 0.59 -4.56
N GLN A 11 -0.47 0.46 -5.80
CA GLN A 11 -1.37 1.39 -6.48
C GLN A 11 -2.84 1.01 -6.32
N SER A 12 -3.13 -0.17 -5.76
CA SER A 12 -4.48 -0.66 -5.48
C SER A 12 -5.32 0.29 -4.59
N PRO A 13 -6.41 0.88 -5.11
CA PRO A 13 -7.31 1.72 -4.33
C PRO A 13 -7.94 0.98 -3.15
N ARG A 14 -8.22 -0.31 -3.32
CA ARG A 14 -8.81 -1.17 -2.28
C ARG A 14 -7.92 -1.27 -1.04
N ARG A 15 -6.60 -1.32 -1.19
CA ARG A 15 -5.67 -1.37 -0.05
C ARG A 15 -5.63 -0.05 0.71
N GLN A 16 -5.71 1.07 -0.01
CA GLN A 16 -5.80 2.39 0.59
C GLN A 16 -7.08 2.53 1.44
N GLU A 17 -8.22 2.03 0.94
CA GLU A 17 -9.47 2.00 1.70
C GLU A 17 -9.39 1.14 2.96
N LEU A 18 -8.82 -0.08 2.86
CA LEU A 18 -8.68 -0.97 4.01
C LEU A 18 -7.81 -0.36 5.11
N LEU A 19 -6.66 0.24 4.77
CA LEU A 19 -5.79 0.92 5.73
C LEU A 19 -6.50 2.09 6.42
N SER A 20 -7.30 2.84 5.65
CA SER A 20 -8.09 3.96 6.17
C SER A 20 -9.16 3.48 7.16
N GLN A 21 -9.85 2.38 6.87
CA GLN A 21 -10.87 1.79 7.76
C GLN A 21 -10.29 1.31 9.10
N ILE A 22 -9.05 0.80 9.11
CA ILE A 22 -8.39 0.35 10.33
C ILE A 22 -7.57 1.46 11.02
N GLY A 23 -7.63 2.69 10.53
CA GLY A 23 -6.99 3.86 11.14
C GLY A 23 -5.46 3.89 11.01
N VAL A 24 -4.89 3.17 10.04
CA VAL A 24 -3.44 3.19 9.79
C VAL A 24 -3.12 4.31 8.82
N ARG A 25 -2.25 5.24 9.22
CA ARG A 25 -1.74 6.29 8.31
C ARG A 25 -0.77 5.69 7.32
N PHE A 26 -0.81 6.15 6.08
CA PHE A 26 0.13 5.68 5.07
C PHE A 26 0.51 6.77 4.09
N GLN A 27 1.62 6.55 3.41
CA GLN A 27 2.05 7.31 2.25
C GLN A 27 2.35 6.35 1.11
N LEU A 28 1.95 6.73 -0.11
CA LEU A 28 2.27 5.95 -1.31
C LEU A 28 3.76 6.00 -1.57
N LEU A 29 4.36 4.82 -1.72
CA LEU A 29 5.72 4.64 -2.20
C LEU A 29 5.60 4.01 -3.58
N LEU A 30 5.47 4.87 -4.59
CA LEU A 30 5.31 4.39 -5.95
C LEU A 30 6.63 3.79 -6.43
N PRO A 31 6.60 2.57 -6.99
CA PRO A 31 7.78 2.00 -7.63
C PRO A 31 8.21 2.86 -8.82
N THR A 32 9.48 2.74 -9.20
CA THR A 32 9.90 3.22 -10.51
C THR A 32 9.18 2.44 -11.61
N PRO A 33 9.04 2.97 -12.83
CA PRO A 33 8.33 2.29 -13.92
C PRO A 33 8.87 0.89 -14.27
N GLU A 34 10.10 0.58 -13.85
CA GLU A 34 10.80 -0.68 -14.08
C GLU A 34 10.57 -1.69 -12.93
N GLU A 35 10.04 -1.23 -11.80
CA GLU A 35 9.73 -2.04 -10.62
C GLU A 35 8.25 -2.43 -10.65
N ASP A 36 7.96 -3.71 -10.89
CA ASP A 36 6.60 -4.22 -10.75
C ASP A 36 6.27 -4.48 -9.27
N ALA A 37 5.89 -3.42 -8.54
CA ALA A 37 5.51 -3.53 -7.13
C ALA A 37 4.27 -4.40 -6.88
N GLU A 38 3.48 -4.69 -7.91
CA GLU A 38 2.27 -5.52 -7.81
C GLU A 38 2.47 -6.94 -8.36
N SER A 39 3.69 -7.31 -8.80
CA SER A 39 4.05 -8.65 -9.30
C SER A 39 3.68 -9.80 -8.35
N LEU A 40 3.62 -9.54 -7.04
CA LEU A 40 3.31 -10.54 -6.01
C LEU A 40 1.80 -10.62 -5.68
N GLU A 41 0.96 -9.85 -6.37
CA GLU A 41 -0.48 -9.88 -6.22
C GLU A 41 -1.08 -11.03 -7.05
N LEU A 42 -1.31 -12.17 -6.40
CA LEU A 42 -2.14 -13.22 -6.96
C LEU A 42 -3.62 -12.78 -6.87
N VAL A 43 -4.26 -12.61 -8.03
CA VAL A 43 -5.70 -12.25 -8.18
C VAL A 43 -6.61 -13.40 -7.77
#